data_AF-A0A7C8UAQ3-F1
#
_entry.id   AF-A0A7C8UAQ3-F1
#
_cell.length_a   1.000
_cell.length_b   1.000
_cell.length_c   1.000
_cell.angle_alpha   90.00
_cell.angle_beta   90.00
_cell.angle_gamma   90.00
#
_symmetry.space_group_name_H-M   'P 1'
#
loop_
_entity.id
_entity.type
_entity.pdbx_description
1 polymer ?
#
loop_
_entity_poly.entity_id
_entity_poly.type
_entity_poly.pdbx_seq_one_letter_code
_entity_poly.pdbx_strand_id
1 'polypeptide(L)' 'MSWFQKSFSLKAQSRGSYLITSEITSNLPEIGDYKVGLLNLFIQHTSCALSLNENW' A
#
# COMPACT_ATOMS: atom_id res chain seq x y z
N MET A 1 14.47 0.70 -17.98
CA MET A 1 13.63 -0.10 -17.08
C MET A 1 13.60 0.63 -15.76
N SER A 2 12.45 1.19 -15.39
CA SER A 2 12.32 1.99 -14.17
C SER A 2 11.92 1.08 -13.01
N TRP A 3 12.75 0.99 -11.98
CA TRP A 3 12.42 0.40 -10.69
C TRP A 3 12.32 1.54 -9.68
N PHE A 4 11.15 1.70 -9.06
CA PHE A 4 10.89 2.74 -8.08
C PHE A 4 10.56 2.11 -6.74
N GLN A 5 11.15 2.65 -5.67
CA GLN A 5 10.88 2.21 -4.30
C GLN A 5 10.75 3.43 -3.41
N LYS A 6 9.70 3.42 -2.58
CA LYS A 6 9.42 4.49 -1.62
C LYS A 6 8.90 3.86 -0.34
N SER A 7 9.45 4.32 0.78
CA SER A 7 8.95 3.98 2.12
C SER A 7 8.08 5.13 2.63
N PHE A 8 6.94 4.79 3.21
CA PHE A 8 6.04 5.74 3.86
C PHE A 8 5.34 5.05 5.04
N SER A 9 4.78 5.85 5.94
CA SER A 9 4.07 5.35 7.12
C SER A 9 2.56 5.46 6.91
N LEU A 10 1.84 4.47 7.41
CA LEU A 10 0.38 4.51 7.51
C LEU A 10 -0.03 5.02 8.90
N LYS A 11 -1.22 5.59 9.02
CA LYS A 11 -1.78 5.95 10.32
C LYS A 11 -1.92 4.71 11.22
N ALA A 12 -1.47 4.82 12.47
CA ALA A 12 -1.68 3.77 13.47
C ALA A 12 -3.17 3.59 13.77
N GLN A 13 -3.62 2.34 13.83
CA GLN A 13 -5.00 1.97 14.12
C GLN A 13 -5.05 0.98 15.28
N SER A 14 -6.20 0.90 15.95
CA SER A 14 -6.48 -0.16 16.92
C SER A 14 -6.66 -1.50 16.20
N ARG A 15 -6.90 -2.58 16.97
CA ARG A 15 -7.09 -3.92 16.39
C ARG A 15 -8.33 -3.95 15.50
N GLY A 16 -8.15 -4.32 14.24
CA GLY A 16 -9.22 -4.42 13.26
C GLY A 16 -8.68 -4.49 11.83
N SER A 17 -9.59 -4.48 10.86
CA SER A 17 -9.28 -4.35 9.44
C SER A 17 -9.75 -2.99 8.94
N TYR A 18 -8.91 -2.31 8.17
CA TYR A 18 -9.17 -0.95 7.68
C TYR A 18 -8.91 -0.89 6.19
N LEU A 19 -9.79 -0.21 5.45
CA LEU A 19 -9.58 0.07 4.04
C LEU A 19 -8.51 1.16 3.89
N ILE A 20 -7.37 0.79 3.30
CA ILE A 20 -6.20 1.68 3.16
C ILE A 20 -5.82 1.95 1.70
N THR A 21 -6.65 1.55 0.74
CA THR A 21 -6.37 1.70 -0.70
C THR A 21 -6.07 3.15 -1.08
N SER A 22 -6.89 4.09 -0.62
CA SER A 22 -6.72 5.52 -0.90
C SER A 22 -5.45 6.10 -0.26
N GLU A 23 -5.11 5.66 0.95
CA GLU A 23 -3.90 6.09 1.66
C GLU A 23 -2.64 5.60 0.94
N ILE A 24 -2.64 4.35 0.46
CA ILE A 24 -1.55 3.80 -0.36
C ILE A 24 -1.39 4.59 -1.68
N THR A 25 -2.48 4.78 -2.44
CA THR A 25 -2.41 5.48 -3.75
C THR A 25 -2.03 6.95 -3.60
N SER A 26 -2.39 7.60 -2.50
CA SER A 26 -2.01 8.99 -2.23
C SER A 26 -0.52 9.12 -1.90
N ASN A 27 0.06 8.11 -1.26
CA ASN A 27 1.50 8.07 -0.94
C ASN A 27 2.38 7.60 -2.11
N LEU A 28 1.80 6.88 -3.08
CA LEU A 28 2.46 6.37 -4.27
C LEU A 28 1.82 6.90 -5.58
N PRO A 29 1.76 8.22 -5.82
CA PRO A 29 1.20 8.76 -7.07
C PRO A 29 1.95 8.29 -8.32
N GLU A 30 3.22 7.91 -8.18
CA GLU A 30 4.10 7.44 -9.26
C GLU A 30 3.58 6.16 -9.93
N ILE A 31 2.66 5.41 -9.29
CA ILE A 31 1.99 4.25 -9.93
C ILE A 31 1.22 4.67 -11.20
N GLY A 32 0.76 5.91 -11.27
CA GLY A 32 0.03 6.46 -12.42
C GLY A 32 0.89 6.62 -13.67
N ASP A 33 2.22 6.65 -13.52
CA ASP A 33 3.16 6.75 -14.65
C ASP A 33 3.32 5.41 -15.39
N TYR A 34 2.82 4.30 -14.81
CA TYR A 34 2.93 2.96 -15.38
C TYR A 34 1.59 2.51 -15.97
N LYS A 35 1.57 2.18 -17.26
CA LYS A 35 0.41 1.55 -17.90
C LYS A 35 0.21 0.10 -17.45
N VAL A 36 1.32 -0.63 -17.25
CA VAL A 36 1.36 -2.03 -16.80
C VAL A 36 2.62 -2.20 -15.96
N GLY A 37 2.52 -2.89 -14.82
CA GLY A 37 3.66 -3.12 -13.94
C GLY A 37 3.35 -4.13 -12.84
N LEU A 38 4.32 -4.30 -11.94
CA LEU A 38 4.20 -5.11 -10.73
C LEU A 38 4.39 -4.19 -9.51
N LEU A 39 3.44 -4.24 -8.58
CA LEU A 39 3.54 -3.53 -7.30
C LEU A 39 3.81 -4.55 -6.19
N ASN A 40 4.89 -4.34 -5.45
CA ASN A 40 5.18 -5.07 -4.23
C ASN A 40 4.93 -4.15 -3.02
N LEU A 41 3.99 -4.53 -2.15
CA LEU A 41 3.74 -3.85 -0.88
C LEU A 41 4.30 -4.69 0.25
N PHE A 42 5.22 -4.12 1.02
CA PHE A 42 5.85 -4.80 2.15
C PHE A 42 5.59 -4.02 3.44
N ILE A 43 4.87 -4.65 4.38
CA ILE A 43 4.72 -4.10 5.73
C ILE A 43 5.99 -4.40 6.53
N GLN A 44 6.63 -3.34 7.02
CA GLN A 44 7.80 -3.42 7.90
C GLN A 44 7.42 -3.41 9.38
N HIS A 45 6.40 -4.20 9.74
CA HIS A 45 5.92 -4.38 11.10
C HIS A 45 5.56 -5.83 11.37
N THR A 46 5.74 -6.28 12.60
CA THR A 46 5.42 -7.65 13.04
C THR A 46 4.01 -7.77 13.62
N SER A 47 3.34 -6.65 13.86
CA SER A 47 2.05 -6.59 14.57
C SER A 47 0.83 -6.46 13.66
N CYS A 48 1.02 -6.37 12.34
CA CYS A 48 -0.05 -6.23 11.35
C CYS A 48 0.31 -6.92 10.03
N ALA A 49 -0.68 -7.06 9.15
CA ALA A 49 -0.52 -7.66 7.83
C ALA A 49 -1.37 -6.89 6.80
N LEU A 50 -1.02 -7.03 5.52
CA LEU A 50 -1.86 -6.59 4.41
C LEU A 50 -2.74 -7.75 3.96
N SER A 51 -4.00 -7.45 3.69
CA SER A 51 -4.93 -8.37 3.03
C SER A 51 -5.55 -7.68 1.83
N LEU A 52 -5.71 -8.42 0.73
CA LEU A 52 -6.48 -7.97 -0.42
C LEU A 52 -7.82 -8.70 -0.40
N ASN A 53 -8.91 -7.94 -0.40
CA ASN A 53 -10.27 -8.47 -0.44
C ASN A 53 -11.21 -7.46 -1.10
N GLU A 54 -12.39 -7.91 -1.48
CA GLU A 54 -13.49 -7.06 -1.90
C GLU A 54 -14.05 -6.30 -0.69
N ASN A 55 -14.54 -5.09 -0.92
CA ASN A 55 -15.20 -4.27 0.08
C ASN A 55 -16.67 -4.10 -0.33
N TRP A 56 -17.56 -4.86 0.30
CA TRP A 56 -19.01 -4.87 0.06
C TRP A 56 -19.74 -3.88 0.97
#